data_AF-A0A6V8LPS3-F1
#
_entry.id   AF-A0A6V8LPS3-F1
#
_cell.length_a   1.000
_cell.length_b   1.000
_cell.length_c   1.000
_cell.angle_alpha   90.00
_cell.angle_beta   90.00
_cell.angle_gamma   90.00
#
_symmetry.space_group_name_H-M   'P 1'
#
loop_
_entity.id
_entity.type
_entity.pdbx_description
1 polymer ?
#
loop_
_entity_poly.entity_id
_entity_poly.type
_entity_poly.pdbx_seq_one_letter_code
_entity_poly.pdbx_strand_id
1 'polypeptide(L)'
;MELEPARRAAWDAYLVVTVELLPALDRDSVDAWHVVAELTGLAASIRLWAPGWGPTGAVLAAAIDTALRLRRDGHHNDLARLLRVLAPRLFRLSSGRPNPRTRTGY
;
A
#
# COMPACT_ATOMS: atom_id res chain seq x y z
N MET A 1 6.36 12.08 20.99
CA MET A 1 5.65 12.58 19.80
C MET A 1 5.00 11.36 19.16
N GLU A 2 3.84 10.96 19.67
CA GLU A 2 3.15 9.76 19.17
C GLU A 2 2.70 10.00 17.74
N LEU A 3 3.14 9.14 16.81
CA LEU A 3 2.48 9.07 15.51
C LEU A 3 1.04 8.65 15.77
N GLU A 4 0.09 9.48 15.34
CA GLU A 4 -1.31 9.12 15.25
C GLU A 4 -1.43 7.70 14.62
N PRO A 5 -2.17 6.75 15.22
CA PRO A 5 -2.12 5.33 14.83
C PRO A 5 -2.29 5.06 13.33
N ALA A 6 -3.13 5.85 12.65
CA ALA A 6 -3.33 5.78 11.21
C ALA A 6 -2.06 6.15 10.41
N ARG A 7 -1.25 7.11 10.87
CA ARG A 7 0.02 7.48 10.24
C ARG A 7 1.07 6.40 10.42
N ARG A 8 1.10 5.77 11.61
CA ARG A 8 1.99 4.63 11.87
C ARG A 8 1.64 3.46 10.96
N ALA A 9 0.35 3.14 10.84
CA ALA A 9 -0.11 2.11 9.91
C ALA A 9 0.26 2.40 8.45
N ALA A 10 0.21 3.67 8.03
CA ALA A 10 0.65 4.06 6.68
C ALA A 10 2.17 3.88 6.49
N TRP A 11 2.97 4.12 7.54
CA TRP A 11 4.42 3.87 7.51
C TRP A 11 4.73 2.38 7.44
N ASP A 12 4.08 1.56 8.27
CA ASP A 12 4.29 0.11 8.27
C ASP A 12 3.85 -0.50 6.93
N ALA A 13 2.73 -0.04 6.36
CA ALA A 13 2.30 -0.43 5.01
C ALA A 13 3.31 -0.02 3.93
N TYR A 14 3.90 1.18 4.04
CA TYR A 14 4.97 1.63 3.14
C TYR A 14 6.19 0.71 3.22
N LEU A 15 6.60 0.31 4.43
CA LEU A 15 7.72 -0.62 4.63
C LEU A 15 7.43 -2.00 4.03
N VAL A 16 6.25 -2.59 4.28
CA VAL A 16 5.86 -3.87 3.66
C VAL A 16 5.94 -3.80 2.14
N VAL A 17 5.48 -2.70 1.53
CA VAL A 17 5.55 -2.54 0.07
C VAL A 17 7.00 -2.45 -0.42
N THR A 18 7.84 -1.65 0.23
CA THR A 18 9.16 -1.28 -0.30
C THR A 18 10.30 -2.20 0.11
N VAL A 19 10.18 -2.84 1.27
CA VAL A 19 11.21 -3.71 1.86
C VAL A 19 10.90 -5.18 1.61
N GLU A 20 9.62 -5.57 1.61
CA GLU A 20 9.21 -6.97 1.45
C GLU A 20 8.69 -7.24 0.04
N LEU A 21 7.54 -6.66 -0.34
CA LEU A 21 6.81 -7.04 -1.56
C LEU A 21 7.54 -6.69 -2.87
N LEU A 22 8.03 -5.45 -3.02
CA LEU A 22 8.71 -5.04 -4.25
C LEU A 22 10.01 -5.83 -4.47
N PRO A 23 10.91 -5.97 -3.48
CA PRO A 23 12.08 -6.82 -3.61
C PRO A 23 11.74 -8.29 -3.85
N ALA A 24 10.65 -8.80 -3.26
CA ALA A 24 10.19 -10.16 -3.49
C ALA A 24 9.72 -10.39 -4.93
N LEU A 25 9.09 -9.39 -5.55
CA LEU A 25 8.64 -9.46 -6.95
C LEU A 25 9.78 -9.26 -7.96
N ASP A 26 10.84 -8.54 -7.60
CA ASP A 26 12.00 -8.32 -8.46
C ASP A 26 13.00 -9.50 -8.42
N ARG A 27 12.89 -10.39 -7.44
CA ARG A 27 13.69 -11.62 -7.36
C ARG A 27 12.92 -12.80 -7.96
N ASP A 28 13.44 -13.38 -9.04
CA ASP A 28 12.86 -14.55 -9.73
C ASP A 28 12.69 -15.80 -8.84
N SER A 29 13.27 -15.82 -7.63
CA SER A 29 13.35 -16.99 -6.77
C SER A 29 12.55 -16.91 -5.46
N VAL A 30 11.72 -15.88 -5.26
CA VAL A 30 11.01 -15.73 -3.98
C VAL A 30 9.75 -16.57 -3.94
N ASP A 31 9.55 -17.22 -2.79
CA ASP A 31 8.41 -18.10 -2.53
C ASP A 31 7.08 -17.36 -2.80
N ALA A 32 6.32 -17.91 -3.74
CA ALA A 32 5.01 -17.43 -4.13
C ALA A 32 4.07 -17.26 -2.92
N TRP A 33 4.24 -18.07 -1.87
CA TRP A 33 3.45 -18.02 -0.65
C TRP A 33 3.78 -16.80 0.22
N HIS A 34 5.05 -16.41 0.29
CA HIS A 34 5.47 -15.24 1.06
C HIS A 34 4.83 -13.96 0.50
N VAL A 35 4.85 -13.78 -0.83
CA VAL A 35 4.19 -12.65 -1.49
C VAL A 35 2.68 -12.62 -1.21
N VAL A 36 2.02 -13.79 -1.18
CA VAL A 36 0.59 -13.87 -0.88
C VAL A 36 0.29 -13.50 0.57
N ALA A 37 1.10 -13.98 1.52
CA ALA A 37 0.95 -13.68 2.94
C ALA A 37 1.09 -12.16 3.21
N GLU A 38 2.18 -11.57 2.71
CA GLU A 38 2.44 -10.12 2.86
C GLU A 38 1.35 -9.28 2.20
N LEU A 39 0.91 -9.66 0.99
CA LEU A 39 -0.13 -8.92 0.28
C LEU A 39 -1.49 -9.00 1.00
N THR A 40 -1.81 -10.15 1.60
CA THR A 40 -3.03 -10.34 2.39
C THR A 40 -2.99 -9.51 3.68
N GLY A 41 -1.87 -9.53 4.39
CA GLY A 41 -1.67 -8.72 5.60
C GLY A 41 -1.76 -7.23 5.30
N LEU A 42 -1.13 -6.78 4.21
CA LEU A 42 -1.22 -5.40 3.72
C LEU A 42 -2.67 -5.01 3.40
N ALA A 43 -3.43 -5.88 2.74
CA ALA A 43 -4.83 -5.63 2.42
C ALA A 43 -5.69 -5.47 3.67
N ALA A 44 -5.50 -6.33 4.68
CA ALA A 44 -6.19 -6.20 5.95
C ALA A 44 -5.88 -4.87 6.64
N SER A 45 -4.60 -4.49 6.71
CA SER A 45 -4.15 -3.24 7.32
C SER A 45 -4.72 -2.01 6.60
N ILE A 46 -4.64 -1.98 5.26
CA ILE A 46 -5.18 -0.87 4.46
C ILE A 46 -6.68 -0.72 4.66
N ARG A 47 -7.45 -1.83 4.65
CA ARG A 47 -8.91 -1.77 4.84
C ARG A 47 -9.28 -1.29 6.24
N LEU A 48 -8.53 -1.71 7.25
CA LEU A 48 -8.75 -1.28 8.63
C LEU A 48 -8.55 0.22 8.80
N TRP A 49 -7.48 0.78 8.21
CA TRP A 49 -7.10 2.18 8.40
C TRP A 49 -7.58 3.14 7.32
N ALA A 50 -8.14 2.64 6.22
CA ALA A 50 -8.68 3.44 5.12
C ALA A 50 -9.64 4.56 5.58
N PRO A 51 -10.59 4.34 6.50
CA PRO A 51 -11.46 5.42 6.98
C PRO A 51 -10.68 6.59 7.61
N GLY A 52 -9.57 6.30 8.29
CA GLY A 52 -8.71 7.31 8.93
C GLY A 52 -7.83 8.10 7.96
N TRP A 53 -7.74 7.70 6.69
CA TRP A 53 -6.97 8.39 5.65
C TRP A 53 -7.83 9.21 4.69
N GLY A 54 -9.14 9.31 4.96
CA GLY A 54 -10.09 10.04 4.14
C GLY A 54 -10.19 9.49 2.71
N PRO A 55 -10.37 10.34 1.69
CA PRO A 55 -10.52 9.91 0.29
C PRO A 55 -9.34 9.07 -0.23
N THR A 56 -8.13 9.32 0.29
CA THR A 56 -6.94 8.55 -0.09
C THR A 56 -7.07 7.10 0.37
N GLY A 57 -7.66 6.86 1.53
CA GLY A 57 -7.88 5.51 2.04
C GLY A 57 -8.77 4.65 1.17
N ALA A 58 -9.87 5.21 0.64
CA ALA A 58 -10.75 4.51 -0.30
C ALA A 58 -10.01 4.12 -1.59
N VAL A 59 -9.17 5.02 -2.12
CA VAL A 59 -8.33 4.73 -3.30
C VAL A 59 -7.32 3.62 -3.01
N LEU A 60 -6.70 3.64 -1.82
CA LEU A 60 -5.75 2.59 -1.41
C LEU A 60 -6.45 1.23 -1.23
N ALA A 61 -7.67 1.20 -0.67
CA ALA A 61 -8.47 -0.01 -0.53
C ALA A 61 -8.83 -0.62 -1.91
N ALA A 62 -9.30 0.20 -2.85
CA ALA A 62 -9.58 -0.27 -4.20
C ALA A 62 -8.32 -0.75 -4.94
N ALA A 63 -7.19 -0.07 -4.72
CA ALA A 63 -5.92 -0.47 -5.31
C ALA A 63 -5.41 -1.79 -4.72
N ILE A 64 -5.54 -2.02 -3.42
CA ILE A 64 -5.09 -3.29 -2.82
C ILE A 64 -5.97 -4.47 -3.25
N ASP A 65 -7.28 -4.24 -3.46
CA ASP A 65 -8.16 -5.24 -4.08
C ASP A 65 -7.72 -5.60 -5.51
N THR A 66 -7.26 -4.59 -6.26
CA THR A 66 -6.70 -4.80 -7.60
C THR A 66 -5.38 -5.57 -7.53
N ALA A 67 -4.53 -5.28 -6.56
CA ALA A 67 -3.28 -6.01 -6.35
C ALA A 67 -3.53 -7.50 -6.06
N LEU A 68 -4.52 -7.82 -5.22
CA LEU A 68 -4.92 -9.20 -4.95
C LEU A 68 -5.42 -9.93 -6.20
N ARG A 69 -6.20 -9.26 -7.06
CA ARG A 69 -6.62 -9.81 -8.36
C ARG A 69 -5.43 -10.07 -9.28
N LEU A 70 -4.55 -9.08 -9.48
CA LEU A 70 -3.35 -9.23 -10.30
C LEU A 70 -2.46 -10.38 -9.80
N ARG A 71 -2.36 -10.56 -8.48
CA ARG A 71 -1.63 -11.69 -7.90
C ARG A 71 -2.28 -13.03 -8.26
N ARG A 72 -3.60 -13.13 -8.09
CA ARG A 72 -4.39 -14.33 -8.40
C ARG A 72 -4.28 -14.72 -9.88
N ASP A 73 -4.26 -13.73 -10.77
CA ASP A 73 -4.20 -13.92 -12.22
C ASP A 73 -2.76 -14.07 -12.74
N GLY A 74 -1.75 -14.01 -11.87
CA GLY A 74 -0.34 -14.19 -12.25
C GLY A 74 0.29 -12.98 -12.95
N HIS A 75 -0.33 -11.80 -12.91
CA HIS A 75 0.17 -10.56 -13.50
C HIS A 75 1.24 -9.87 -12.64
N HIS A 76 2.40 -10.51 -12.51
CA HIS A 76 3.50 -10.07 -11.63
C HIS A 76 4.01 -8.65 -11.95
N ASN A 77 4.20 -8.34 -13.24
CA ASN A 77 4.70 -7.02 -13.68
C ASN A 77 3.71 -5.89 -13.35
N ASP A 78 2.42 -6.12 -13.56
CA ASP A 78 1.39 -5.14 -13.26
C ASP A 78 1.18 -4.97 -11.76
N LEU A 79 1.30 -6.06 -10.98
CA LEU A 79 1.33 -6.02 -9.53
C LEU A 79 2.49 -5.14 -9.03
N ALA A 80 3.72 -5.38 -9.51
CA ALA A 80 4.88 -4.60 -9.13
C ALA A 80 4.72 -3.11 -9.50
N ARG A 81 4.18 -2.82 -10.70
CA ARG A 81 3.89 -1.45 -11.14
C ARG A 81 2.87 -0.77 -10.20
N LEU A 82 1.80 -1.46 -9.84
CA LEU A 82 0.78 -0.94 -8.93
C LEU A 82 1.37 -0.66 -7.53
N LEU A 83 2.17 -1.58 -6.99
CA LEU A 83 2.82 -1.41 -5.69
C LEU A 83 3.80 -0.21 -5.69
N ARG A 84 4.57 -0.01 -6.75
CA ARG A 84 5.43 1.18 -6.93
C ARG A 84 4.63 2.49 -6.95
N VAL A 85 3.40 2.44 -7.45
CA VAL A 85 2.47 3.59 -7.46
C VAL A 85 1.81 3.83 -6.10
N LEU A 86 1.68 2.80 -5.25
CA LEU A 86 1.13 2.90 -3.90
C LEU A 86 2.13 3.43 -2.87
N ALA A 87 3.41 3.01 -2.95
CA ALA A 87 4.43 3.39 -1.97
C ALA A 87 4.53 4.92 -1.73
N PRO A 88 4.58 5.79 -2.76
CA PRO A 88 4.63 7.24 -2.54
C PRO A 88 3.37 7.84 -1.92
N ARG A 89 2.21 7.15 -2.00
CA ARG A 89 0.96 7.59 -1.36
C ARG A 89 0.98 7.23 0.12
N LEU A 90 1.40 6.01 0.45
CA LEU A 90 1.57 5.53 1.83
C LEU A 90 2.60 6.39 2.58
N PHE A 91 3.73 6.70 1.95
CA PHE A 91 4.74 7.61 2.52
C PHE A 91 4.20 9.03 2.79
N ARG A 92 3.33 9.55 1.91
CA ARG A 92 2.70 10.86 2.13
C ARG A 92 1.72 10.84 3.30
N LEU A 93 0.95 9.77 3.44
CA LEU A 93 0.06 9.58 4.58
C LEU A 93 0.83 9.47 5.90
N SER A 94 1.95 8.73 5.92
CA SER A 94 2.76 8.56 7.13
C SER A 94 3.46 9.85 7.57
N SER A 95 3.92 10.66 6.61
CA SER A 95 4.56 11.96 6.90
C SER A 95 3.58 13.05 7.33
N GLY A 96 2.26 12.79 7.32
CA GLY A 96 1.23 13.77 7.67
C GLY A 96 1.20 14.97 6.72
N ARG A 97 1.87 14.88 5.56
CA ARG A 97 1.86 15.95 4.56
C ARG A 97 0.51 15.90 3.84
N PRO A 98 -0.26 17.00 3.85
CA PRO A 98 -1.50 17.04 3.10
C PRO A 98 -1.22 16.75 1.62
N ASN A 99 -2.06 15.92 1.02
CA ASN A 99 -2.02 15.71 -0.42
C ASN A 99 -2.22 17.08 -1.09
N PRO A 100 -1.31 17.55 -1.97
CA PRO A 100 -1.45 18.88 -2.58
C PRO A 100 -2.73 19.04 -3.40
N ARG A 101 -3.44 17.94 -3.70
CA ARG A 101 -4.73 17.92 -4.39
C ARG A 101 -5.97 18.17 -3.51
N THR A 102 -5.83 18.19 -2.18
CA THR A 102 -6.94 18.56 -1.26
C THR A 102 -6.88 20.01 -0.80
N ARG A 103 -5.98 20.83 -1.38
CA ARG A 103 -5.96 22.28 -1.23
C ARG A 103 -6.70 22.95 -2.40
N THR A 104 -7.94 22.56 -2.63
CA THR A 104 -8.91 23.38 -3.36
C THR A 104 -9.82 24.00 -2.31
N GLY A 105 -9.30 25.03 -1.64
CA GLY A 105 -10.14 26.08 -1.11
C GLY A 105 -10.18 27.16 -2.19
N TYR A 106 -11.36 27.36 -2.77
CA TYR A 106 -12.03 28.63 -3.04
C TYR A 106 -13.43 28.31 -3.57
#